data_AF-A0AAV7JSW9-F1
#
_entry.id   AF-A0AAV7JSW9-F1
#
_cell.length_a   1.000
_cell.length_b   1.000
_cell.length_c   1.000
_cell.angle_alpha   90.00
_cell.angle_beta   90.00
_cell.angle_gamma   90.00
#
_symmetry.space_group_name_H-M   'P 1'
#
loop_
_entity.id
_entity.type
_entity.pdbx_description
1 polymer ?
#
loop_
_entity_poly.entity_id
_entity_poly.type
_entity_poly.pdbx_seq_one_letter_code
_entity_poly.pdbx_strand_id
1 'polypeptide(L)'
;MSIQFNTTEIIFDTLKNESSEQLSKVLDTLHRNDINKLSPHGMAPIHQACLDGELEMLECLLQHNADPSLQDIEGWTPLHIAAATHNYELTVRLLSEGADPCIYNNDEETASDIAEEEDILSLLNTATIALTASTDGEEDNNQEETDLLEALKKAHKHNNVNKWEQSLNISEEGSILHLAAAYGYTSLVEYICEENVINMNTRDSEGWTPLHVASYWRQTDIVVTLLSHGADVNLTTKLYSKFTDL
;
A
#
# COMPACT_ATOMS: atom_id res chain seq x y z
N MET A 1 -21.09 -38.53 17.28
CA MET A 1 -20.59 -37.61 18.32
C MET A 1 -19.31 -37.02 17.75
N SER A 2 -19.48 -36.02 16.87
CA SER A 2 -18.36 -35.42 16.14
C SER A 2 -17.60 -34.57 17.15
N ILE A 3 -16.36 -34.96 17.45
CA ILE A 3 -15.43 -34.09 18.18
C ILE A 3 -15.21 -32.92 17.24
N GLN A 4 -15.92 -31.80 17.44
CA GLN A 4 -15.49 -30.52 16.90
C GLN A 4 -14.18 -30.21 17.59
N PHE A 5 -13.08 -30.67 17.01
CA PHE A 5 -11.80 -30.01 17.27
C PHE A 5 -12.01 -28.54 16.95
N ASN A 6 -11.73 -27.67 17.91
CA ASN A 6 -11.87 -26.24 17.72
C ASN A 6 -10.80 -25.84 16.69
N THR A 7 -11.19 -25.78 15.41
CA THR A 7 -10.30 -25.53 14.27
C THR A 7 -9.50 -24.25 14.46
N THR A 8 -10.09 -23.27 15.13
CA THR A 8 -9.44 -22.03 15.55
C THR A 8 -8.30 -22.28 16.54
N GLU A 9 -8.47 -23.12 17.56
CA GLU A 9 -7.38 -23.42 18.51
C GLU A 9 -6.17 -24.07 17.82
N ILE A 10 -6.40 -24.95 16.84
CA ILE A 10 -5.32 -25.59 16.09
C ILE A 10 -4.53 -24.56 15.28
N ILE A 11 -5.20 -23.62 14.60
CA ILE A 11 -4.53 -22.56 13.84
C ILE A 11 -3.67 -21.70 14.79
N PHE A 12 -4.23 -21.27 15.92
CA PHE A 12 -3.52 -20.42 16.88
C PHE A 12 -2.36 -21.13 17.57
N ASP A 13 -2.47 -22.42 17.85
CA ASP A 13 -1.36 -23.22 18.40
C ASP A 13 -0.22 -23.36 17.37
N THR A 14 -0.59 -23.59 16.10
CA THR A 14 0.37 -23.70 14.99
C THR A 14 1.11 -22.39 14.75
N LEU A 15 0.41 -21.25 14.83
CA LEU A 15 1.02 -19.92 14.72
C LEU A 15 2.09 -19.67 15.79
N LYS A 16 1.89 -20.18 17.01
CA LYS A 16 2.79 -19.93 18.14
C LYS A 16 3.98 -20.88 18.22
N ASN A 17 3.81 -22.11 17.76
CA ASN A 17 4.73 -23.21 18.10
C ASN A 17 5.33 -23.93 16.89
N GLU A 18 4.85 -23.69 15.67
CA GLU A 18 5.21 -24.47 14.48
C GLU A 18 5.69 -23.58 13.33
N SER A 19 6.05 -24.18 12.19
CA SER A 19 6.49 -23.45 10.98
C SER A 19 5.35 -23.12 10.02
N SER A 20 5.58 -22.16 9.12
CA SER A 20 4.62 -21.79 8.06
C SER A 20 4.24 -22.98 7.16
N GLU A 21 5.12 -23.97 7.00
CA GLU A 21 4.82 -25.20 6.27
C GLU A 21 3.76 -26.07 6.99
N GLN A 22 3.83 -26.14 8.32
CA GLN A 22 2.81 -26.85 9.11
C GLN A 22 1.50 -26.06 9.12
N LEU A 23 1.57 -24.73 9.21
CA LEU A 23 0.40 -23.87 9.09
C LEU A 23 -0.31 -24.09 7.75
N SER A 24 0.42 -24.10 6.63
CA SER A 24 -0.15 -24.38 5.30
C SER A 24 -0.86 -25.74 5.26
N LYS A 25 -0.24 -26.80 5.79
CA LYS A 25 -0.87 -28.14 5.85
C LYS A 25 -2.15 -28.15 6.69
N VAL A 26 -2.16 -27.41 7.81
CA VAL A 26 -3.36 -27.27 8.63
C VAL A 26 -4.45 -26.54 7.84
N LEU A 27 -4.13 -25.41 7.23
CA LEU A 27 -5.08 -24.61 6.45
C LEU A 27 -5.67 -25.37 5.26
N ASP A 28 -4.88 -26.19 4.56
CA ASP A 28 -5.34 -27.07 3.48
C ASP A 28 -6.42 -28.07 3.91
N THR A 29 -6.40 -28.48 5.18
CA THR A 29 -7.38 -29.44 5.73
C THR A 29 -8.64 -28.80 6.28
N LEU A 30 -8.65 -27.47 6.42
CA LEU A 30 -9.74 -26.71 7.03
C LEU A 30 -10.74 -26.20 5.98
N HIS A 31 -11.95 -25.87 6.43
CA HIS A 31 -12.89 -25.20 5.55
C HIS A 31 -12.45 -23.74 5.35
N ARG A 32 -12.60 -23.21 4.13
CA ARG A 32 -12.12 -21.88 3.72
C ARG A 32 -12.55 -20.72 4.65
N ASN A 33 -13.67 -20.85 5.37
CA ASN A 33 -14.17 -19.83 6.30
C ASN A 33 -13.57 -19.92 7.71
N ASP A 34 -12.83 -20.98 8.04
CA ASP A 34 -12.26 -21.16 9.38
C ASP A 34 -11.07 -20.23 9.63
N ILE A 35 -10.38 -19.79 8.58
CA ILE A 35 -9.20 -18.92 8.65
C ILE A 35 -9.52 -17.50 9.19
N ASN A 36 -10.76 -17.04 9.01
CA ASN A 36 -11.23 -15.72 9.48
C ASN A 36 -12.00 -15.81 10.80
N LYS A 37 -12.11 -16.99 11.42
CA LYS A 37 -12.81 -17.13 12.70
C LYS A 37 -12.03 -16.48 13.82
N LEU A 38 -12.73 -15.66 14.60
CA LEU A 38 -12.18 -15.06 15.80
C LEU A 38 -11.96 -16.12 16.89
N SER A 39 -10.83 -16.03 17.56
CA SER A 39 -10.51 -16.80 18.77
C SER A 39 -11.41 -16.38 19.93
N PRO A 40 -11.39 -17.10 21.07
CA PRO A 40 -12.07 -16.66 22.29
C PRO A 40 -11.62 -15.28 22.82
N HIS A 41 -10.43 -14.83 22.41
CA HIS A 41 -9.90 -13.49 22.72
C HIS A 41 -10.33 -12.43 21.70
N GLY A 42 -11.12 -12.81 20.69
CA GLY A 42 -11.70 -11.92 19.71
C GLY A 42 -10.81 -11.57 18.52
N MET A 43 -9.60 -12.11 18.44
CA MET A 43 -8.69 -11.91 17.31
C MET A 43 -8.79 -13.05 16.30
N ALA A 44 -8.61 -12.74 15.01
CA ALA A 44 -8.41 -13.75 13.97
C ALA A 44 -6.92 -14.15 13.84
N PRO A 45 -6.59 -15.30 13.22
CA PRO A 45 -5.22 -15.74 12.97
C PRO A 45 -4.30 -14.67 12.35
N ILE A 46 -4.82 -13.88 11.40
CA ILE A 46 -4.07 -12.82 10.73
C ILE A 46 -3.63 -11.70 11.68
N HIS A 47 -4.47 -11.36 12.67
CA HIS A 47 -4.12 -10.37 13.69
C HIS A 47 -2.98 -10.87 14.57
N GLN A 48 -3.00 -12.16 14.94
CA GLN A 48 -1.96 -12.76 15.76
C GLN A 48 -0.61 -12.78 15.02
N ALA A 49 -0.60 -13.13 13.73
CA ALA A 49 0.61 -13.08 12.92
C ALA A 49 1.22 -11.66 12.86
N CYS A 50 0.38 -10.63 12.70
CA CYS A 50 0.84 -9.24 12.75
C CYS A 50 1.35 -8.83 14.13
N LEU A 51 0.68 -9.26 15.20
CA LEU A 51 1.09 -8.95 16.58
C LEU A 51 2.43 -9.58 16.93
N ASP A 52 2.67 -10.80 16.46
CA ASP A 52 3.93 -11.53 16.67
C ASP A 52 5.06 -11.03 15.75
N GLY A 53 4.75 -10.23 14.72
CA GLY A 53 5.74 -9.73 13.77
C GLY A 53 6.16 -10.75 12.70
N GLU A 54 5.45 -11.88 12.58
CA GLU A 54 5.85 -13.05 11.80
C GLU A 54 5.36 -12.94 10.35
N LEU A 55 6.19 -12.36 9.49
CA LEU A 55 5.86 -12.12 8.07
C LEU A 55 5.55 -13.42 7.31
N GLU A 56 6.32 -14.48 7.51
CA GLU A 56 6.11 -15.75 6.82
C GLU A 56 4.76 -16.39 7.18
N MET A 57 4.31 -16.20 8.42
CA MET A 57 3.00 -16.66 8.87
C MET A 57 1.89 -15.82 8.26
N LEU A 58 2.07 -14.49 8.23
CA LEU A 58 1.14 -13.57 7.58
C LEU A 58 0.97 -13.92 6.09
N GLU A 59 2.07 -14.11 5.36
CA GLU A 59 2.05 -14.47 3.95
C GLU A 59 1.33 -15.80 3.71
N CYS A 60 1.58 -16.80 4.55
CA CYS A 60 0.88 -18.08 4.47
C CYS A 60 -0.64 -17.91 4.63
N LEU A 61 -1.07 -17.08 5.59
CA LEU A 61 -2.50 -16.81 5.82
C LEU A 61 -3.13 -16.07 4.62
N LEU A 62 -2.47 -15.04 4.09
CA LEU A 62 -2.94 -14.26 2.94
C LEU A 62 -3.08 -15.13 1.68
N GLN A 63 -2.10 -16.01 1.42
CA GLN A 63 -2.16 -16.99 0.32
C GLN A 63 -3.35 -17.95 0.42
N HIS A 64 -3.86 -18.19 1.63
CA HIS A 64 -5.06 -18.99 1.88
C HIS A 64 -6.34 -18.15 2.01
N ASN A 65 -6.33 -16.92 1.46
CA ASN A 65 -7.45 -15.98 1.44
C ASN A 65 -7.92 -15.53 2.83
N ALA A 66 -7.00 -15.39 3.79
CA ALA A 66 -7.30 -14.61 4.98
C ALA A 66 -7.69 -13.18 4.57
N ASP A 67 -8.71 -12.62 5.20
CA ASP A 67 -9.18 -11.28 4.91
C ASP A 67 -8.26 -10.24 5.58
N PRO A 68 -7.50 -9.43 4.81
CA PRO A 68 -6.55 -8.47 5.37
C PRO A 68 -7.21 -7.22 5.97
N SER A 69 -8.52 -7.05 5.76
CA SER A 69 -9.33 -5.95 6.29
C SER A 69 -10.22 -6.35 7.46
N LEU A 70 -10.17 -7.63 7.86
CA LEU A 70 -11.00 -8.18 8.92
C LEU A 70 -10.78 -7.42 10.24
N GLN A 71 -11.87 -7.03 10.89
CA GLN A 71 -11.81 -6.42 12.22
C GLN A 71 -11.90 -7.47 13.32
N ASP A 72 -11.11 -7.30 14.37
CA ASP A 72 -11.26 -8.03 15.63
C ASP A 72 -12.40 -7.45 16.49
N ILE A 73 -12.54 -7.92 17.73
CA ILE A 73 -13.59 -7.44 18.65
C ILE A 73 -13.42 -5.97 19.09
N GLU A 74 -12.22 -5.42 19.00
CA GLU A 74 -11.93 -4.02 19.29
C GLU A 74 -11.99 -3.15 18.02
N GLY A 75 -12.39 -3.73 16.90
CA GLY A 75 -12.45 -3.04 15.61
C GLY A 75 -11.09 -2.91 14.94
N TRP A 76 -10.03 -3.46 15.51
CA TRP A 76 -8.68 -3.39 14.95
C TRP A 76 -8.58 -4.28 13.73
N THR A 77 -7.96 -3.76 12.67
CA THR A 77 -7.56 -4.55 11.48
C THR A 77 -6.10 -4.97 11.61
N PRO A 78 -5.63 -5.94 10.80
CA PRO A 78 -4.20 -6.26 10.70
C PRO A 78 -3.31 -5.05 10.43
N LEU A 79 -3.79 -4.05 9.66
CA LEU A 79 -3.04 -2.81 9.41
C LEU A 79 -2.86 -1.95 10.66
N HIS A 80 -3.86 -1.86 11.54
CA HIS A 80 -3.72 -1.16 12.82
C HIS A 80 -2.62 -1.80 13.67
N ILE A 81 -2.57 -3.14 13.72
CA ILE A 81 -1.55 -3.87 14.47
C ILE A 81 -0.16 -3.67 13.84
N ALA A 82 -0.04 -3.77 12.51
CA ALA A 82 1.23 -3.54 11.82
C ALA A 82 1.76 -2.10 12.05
N ALA A 83 0.86 -1.10 12.07
CA ALA A 83 1.19 0.27 12.39
C ALA A 83 1.64 0.45 13.86
N ALA A 84 0.89 -0.13 14.81
CA ALA A 84 1.19 -0.07 16.24
C ALA A 84 2.49 -0.78 16.63
N THR A 85 2.84 -1.84 15.90
CA THR A 85 4.09 -2.59 16.10
C THR A 85 5.28 -2.00 15.34
N HIS A 86 5.06 -0.89 14.61
CA HIS A 86 6.05 -0.20 13.80
C HIS A 86 6.69 -1.11 12.72
N ASN A 87 5.92 -2.06 12.19
CA ASN A 87 6.42 -3.02 11.23
C ASN A 87 6.08 -2.60 9.79
N TYR A 88 7.03 -1.90 9.17
CA TYR A 88 6.90 -1.42 7.79
C TYR A 88 6.67 -2.56 6.79
N GLU A 89 7.34 -3.69 6.96
CA GLU A 89 7.27 -4.83 6.04
C GLU A 89 5.88 -5.49 6.07
N LEU A 90 5.31 -5.69 7.27
CA LEU A 90 3.93 -6.17 7.41
C LEU A 90 2.92 -5.17 6.81
N THR A 91 3.15 -3.87 6.99
CA THR A 91 2.28 -2.81 6.45
C THR A 91 2.25 -2.84 4.93
N VAL A 92 3.42 -2.91 4.29
CA VAL A 92 3.54 -3.03 2.82
C VAL A 92 2.83 -4.29 2.33
N ARG A 93 3.08 -5.44 2.98
CA ARG A 93 2.49 -6.71 2.56
C ARG A 93 0.97 -6.68 2.64
N LEU A 94 0.40 -6.18 3.74
CA LEU A 94 -1.06 -6.05 3.90
C LEU A 94 -1.68 -5.14 2.83
N LEU A 95 -1.10 -3.96 2.59
CA LEU A 95 -1.60 -3.04 1.56
C LEU A 95 -1.51 -3.65 0.16
N SER A 96 -0.44 -4.40 -0.15
CA SER A 96 -0.28 -5.07 -1.44
C SER A 96 -1.34 -6.16 -1.70
N GLU A 97 -1.92 -6.73 -0.64
CA GLU A 97 -3.00 -7.72 -0.71
C GLU A 97 -4.40 -7.07 -0.60
N GLY A 98 -4.48 -5.74 -0.72
CA GLY A 98 -5.75 -5.00 -0.75
C GLY A 98 -6.35 -4.70 0.61
N ALA A 99 -5.55 -4.64 1.68
CA ALA A 99 -6.01 -4.14 2.97
C ALA A 99 -6.50 -2.68 2.86
N ASP A 100 -7.67 -2.38 3.41
CA ASP A 100 -8.23 -1.04 3.43
C ASP A 100 -7.65 -0.23 4.61
N PRO A 101 -6.86 0.85 4.36
CA PRO A 101 -6.30 1.70 5.38
C PRO A 101 -7.31 2.67 6.00
N CYS A 102 -8.52 2.79 5.43
CA CYS A 102 -9.55 3.76 5.86
C CYS A 102 -10.48 3.23 6.96
N ILE A 103 -10.34 1.95 7.35
CA ILE A 103 -11.18 1.34 8.37
C ILE A 103 -10.85 1.93 9.74
N TYR A 104 -11.89 2.26 10.51
CA TYR A 104 -11.77 2.74 11.89
C TYR A 104 -11.91 1.62 12.90
N ASN A 105 -11.09 1.65 13.95
CA ASN A 105 -11.29 0.83 15.15
C ASN A 105 -12.41 1.39 16.06
N ASN A 106 -12.68 0.74 17.19
CA ASN A 106 -13.71 1.19 18.13
C ASN A 106 -13.41 2.53 18.81
N ASP A 107 -12.15 2.99 18.78
CA ASP A 107 -11.71 4.29 19.29
C ASP A 107 -11.76 5.40 18.21
N GLU A 108 -12.33 5.10 17.03
CA GLU A 108 -12.44 6.01 15.87
C GLU A 108 -11.08 6.37 15.26
N GLU A 109 -10.08 5.49 15.39
CA GLU A 109 -8.73 5.65 14.84
C GLU A 109 -8.54 4.76 13.61
N THR A 110 -7.86 5.29 12.59
CA THR A 110 -7.35 4.52 11.44
C THR A 110 -5.95 3.97 11.73
N ALA A 111 -5.45 3.07 10.87
CA ALA A 111 -4.07 2.59 11.01
C ALA A 111 -3.03 3.72 10.96
N SER A 112 -3.29 4.79 10.19
CA SER A 112 -2.43 5.98 10.16
C SER A 112 -2.46 6.79 11.45
N ASP A 113 -3.58 6.81 12.18
CA ASP A 113 -3.66 7.53 13.47
C ASP A 113 -2.84 6.84 14.57
N ILE A 114 -2.65 5.52 14.44
CA ILE A 114 -1.88 4.70 15.38
C ILE A 114 -0.38 4.67 15.03
N ALA A 115 -0.02 4.89 13.76
CA ALA A 115 1.37 4.83 13.31
C ALA A 115 2.24 5.94 13.92
N GLU A 116 3.27 5.58 14.70
CA GLU A 116 4.24 6.55 15.23
C GLU A 116 5.41 6.81 14.26
N GLU A 117 5.76 5.84 13.41
CA GLU A 117 6.89 5.94 12.48
C GLU A 117 6.49 6.67 11.19
N GLU A 118 7.30 7.66 10.80
CA GLU A 118 7.03 8.55 9.66
C GLU A 118 6.90 7.79 8.33
N ASP A 119 7.70 6.73 8.14
CA ASP A 119 7.70 5.92 6.93
C ASP A 119 6.39 5.12 6.78
N ILE A 120 5.86 4.58 7.89
CA ILE A 120 4.59 3.83 7.92
C ILE A 120 3.41 4.78 7.73
N LEU A 121 3.44 5.93 8.41
CA LEU A 121 2.42 6.96 8.27
C LEU A 121 2.32 7.47 6.82
N SER A 122 3.45 7.72 6.18
CA SER A 122 3.53 8.15 4.77
C SER A 122 2.92 7.10 3.84
N LEU A 123 3.25 5.83 4.06
CA LEU A 123 2.73 4.72 3.26
C LEU A 123 1.22 4.59 3.38
N LEU A 124 0.67 4.60 4.60
CA LEU A 124 -0.76 4.48 4.85
C LEU A 124 -1.55 5.64 4.24
N ASN A 125 -1.08 6.88 4.41
CA ASN A 125 -1.71 8.06 3.81
C ASN A 125 -1.72 8.00 2.28
N THR A 126 -0.63 7.51 1.69
CA THR A 126 -0.54 7.34 0.22
C THR A 126 -1.55 6.30 -0.27
N ALA A 127 -1.68 5.17 0.43
CA ALA A 127 -2.65 4.14 0.10
C ALA A 127 -4.10 4.64 0.24
N THR A 128 -4.40 5.41 1.28
CA THR A 128 -5.72 6.05 1.48
C THR A 128 -6.10 6.94 0.30
N ILE A 129 -5.19 7.81 -0.15
CA ILE A 129 -5.43 8.69 -1.31
C ILE A 129 -5.69 7.88 -2.59
N ALA A 130 -4.93 6.81 -2.81
CA ALA A 130 -5.08 5.97 -3.98
C ALA A 130 -6.46 5.28 -4.04
N LEU A 131 -7.01 4.87 -2.90
CA LEU A 131 -8.32 4.22 -2.82
C LEU A 131 -9.48 5.20 -2.97
N THR A 132 -9.38 6.39 -2.38
CA THR A 132 -10.45 7.41 -2.48
C THR A 132 -10.51 8.08 -3.85
N ALA A 133 -9.40 8.11 -4.59
CA ALA A 133 -9.36 8.61 -5.97
C ALA A 133 -10.12 7.71 -6.98
N SER A 134 -10.36 6.45 -6.64
CA SER A 134 -11.03 5.47 -7.52
C SER A 134 -12.56 5.47 -7.37
N THR A 135 -13.10 6.20 -6.40
CA THR A 135 -14.52 6.43 -6.23
C THR A 135 -14.79 7.88 -6.55
N ASP A 136 -15.15 8.21 -7.79
CA ASP A 136 -16.23 9.18 -8.08
C ASP A 136 -16.46 9.33 -9.59
N GLY A 137 -17.58 8.75 -10.04
CA GLY A 137 -18.39 9.36 -11.08
C GLY A 137 -19.60 9.99 -10.39
N GLU A 138 -19.60 11.31 -10.19
CA GLU A 138 -20.63 12.22 -10.70
C GLU A 138 -20.25 13.70 -10.43
N GLU A 139 -20.22 14.42 -11.54
CA GLU A 139 -20.08 15.85 -11.81
C GLU A 139 -20.62 16.83 -10.74
N ASP A 140 -19.72 17.55 -10.07
CA ASP A 140 -19.76 19.03 -10.06
C ASP A 140 -18.37 19.60 -9.70
N ASN A 141 -17.64 20.07 -10.73
CA ASN A 141 -16.34 20.70 -10.59
C ASN A 141 -16.38 21.87 -9.57
N ASN A 142 -15.43 21.87 -8.63
CA ASN A 142 -14.65 23.00 -8.06
C ASN A 142 -14.50 22.93 -6.51
N GLN A 143 -13.77 21.94 -5.95
CA GLN A 143 -13.21 21.92 -4.57
C GLN A 143 -12.31 20.68 -4.32
N GLU A 144 -12.58 19.55 -4.96
CA GLU A 144 -11.92 18.25 -4.67
C GLU A 144 -10.42 18.20 -5.07
N GLU A 145 -10.02 18.92 -6.11
CA GLU A 145 -8.62 19.13 -6.55
C GLU A 145 -7.88 20.20 -5.68
N THR A 146 -8.57 20.83 -4.72
CA THR A 146 -8.02 21.88 -3.85
C THR A 146 -7.56 21.34 -2.48
N ASP A 147 -8.02 20.14 -2.08
CA ASP A 147 -7.75 19.51 -0.79
C ASP A 147 -6.66 18.41 -0.87
N LEU A 148 -6.44 17.78 -2.04
CA LEU A 148 -5.22 17.00 -2.36
C LEU A 148 -3.94 17.86 -2.15
N LEU A 149 -4.05 19.17 -2.44
CA LEU A 149 -3.00 20.19 -2.42
C LEU A 149 -2.54 20.66 -1.02
N GLU A 150 -3.31 20.41 0.06
CA GLU A 150 -2.92 20.79 1.43
C GLU A 150 -2.26 19.64 2.20
N ALA A 151 -2.58 18.39 1.83
CA ALA A 151 -2.00 17.17 2.39
C ALA A 151 -0.52 16.95 1.98
N LEU A 152 -0.13 17.33 0.76
CA LEU A 152 1.28 17.35 0.34
C LEU A 152 2.12 18.45 1.05
N LYS A 153 1.53 19.59 1.44
CA LYS A 153 2.26 20.76 1.98
C LYS A 153 2.87 20.55 3.37
N LYS A 154 2.45 19.52 4.11
CA LYS A 154 2.99 19.18 5.44
C LYS A 154 4.09 18.11 5.37
N ALA A 155 4.13 17.36 4.27
CA ALA A 155 5.09 16.29 4.01
C ALA A 155 6.57 16.72 4.02
N HIS A 156 6.90 18.00 4.24
CA HIS A 156 8.29 18.46 4.23
C HIS A 156 8.68 19.61 5.15
N LYS A 157 8.03 19.83 6.31
CA LYS A 157 8.47 20.95 7.20
C LYS A 157 9.66 20.60 8.10
N HIS A 158 10.06 19.33 8.22
CA HIS A 158 11.12 18.93 9.16
C HIS A 158 12.32 18.15 8.60
N ASN A 159 12.45 17.91 7.28
CA ASN A 159 13.65 17.22 6.79
C ASN A 159 14.30 17.84 5.53
N ASN A 160 15.62 17.96 5.59
CA ASN A 160 16.47 18.78 4.73
C ASN A 160 16.68 18.15 3.34
N VAL A 161 15.74 18.29 2.40
CA VAL A 161 15.91 17.83 1.00
C VAL A 161 15.74 19.00 0.00
N ASN A 162 16.57 20.03 0.16
CA ASN A 162 16.57 21.19 -0.72
C ASN A 162 17.35 20.91 -2.02
N LYS A 163 16.69 20.46 -3.10
CA LYS A 163 17.03 20.93 -4.47
C LYS A 163 16.07 20.58 -5.61
N TRP A 164 15.32 19.48 -5.56
CA TRP A 164 14.60 18.98 -6.74
C TRP A 164 13.12 19.41 -6.79
N GLU A 165 12.54 19.78 -5.64
CA GLU A 165 11.13 20.19 -5.51
C GLU A 165 10.82 21.60 -6.03
N GLN A 166 11.82 22.44 -6.30
CA GLN A 166 11.58 23.76 -6.91
C GLN A 166 11.13 23.69 -8.37
N SER A 167 11.05 22.50 -8.97
CA SER A 167 10.75 22.35 -10.39
C SER A 167 9.69 21.30 -10.73
N LEU A 168 8.61 21.19 -9.94
CA LEU A 168 7.46 20.35 -10.28
C LEU A 168 6.18 21.20 -10.32
N ASN A 169 5.83 21.71 -11.50
CA ASN A 169 4.58 22.36 -11.84
C ASN A 169 3.79 21.42 -12.77
N ILE A 170 3.12 20.42 -12.18
CA ILE A 170 2.27 19.42 -12.85
C ILE A 170 0.88 19.46 -12.23
N SER A 171 -0.15 19.13 -13.00
CA SER A 171 -1.46 18.73 -12.46
C SER A 171 -1.27 17.54 -11.53
N GLU A 172 -1.95 17.56 -10.38
CA GLU A 172 -1.66 16.74 -9.20
C GLU A 172 -1.63 15.22 -9.49
N GLU A 173 -2.44 14.79 -10.44
CA GLU A 173 -2.50 13.42 -10.99
C GLU A 173 -1.15 12.93 -11.52
N GLY A 174 -0.34 13.81 -12.10
CA GLY A 174 0.97 13.44 -12.61
C GLY A 174 2.01 13.18 -11.51
N SER A 175 1.92 13.92 -10.41
CA SER A 175 2.93 13.90 -9.35
C SER A 175 2.94 12.57 -8.58
N ILE A 176 1.78 11.95 -8.34
CA ILE A 176 1.72 10.70 -7.58
C ILE A 176 2.45 9.55 -8.30
N LEU A 177 2.32 9.48 -9.62
CA LEU A 177 2.99 8.45 -10.42
C LEU A 177 4.50 8.71 -10.52
N HIS A 178 4.95 9.98 -10.53
CA HIS A 178 6.38 10.31 -10.44
C HIS A 178 6.97 9.92 -9.07
N LEU A 179 6.23 10.16 -7.98
CA LEU A 179 6.67 9.80 -6.63
C LEU A 179 6.71 8.27 -6.45
N ALA A 180 5.65 7.56 -6.85
CA ALA A 180 5.62 6.10 -6.85
C ALA A 180 6.79 5.51 -7.65
N ALA A 181 7.09 6.12 -8.79
CA ALA A 181 8.22 5.75 -9.63
C ALA A 181 9.60 6.08 -9.03
N ALA A 182 9.73 7.13 -8.22
CA ALA A 182 10.99 7.45 -7.53
C ALA A 182 11.29 6.46 -6.41
N TYR A 183 10.28 6.17 -5.60
CA TYR A 183 10.42 5.46 -4.33
C TYR A 183 10.24 3.95 -4.43
N GLY A 184 9.88 3.41 -5.60
CA GLY A 184 9.83 1.96 -5.80
C GLY A 184 8.50 1.32 -5.40
N TYR A 185 7.40 2.07 -5.39
CA TYR A 185 6.06 1.55 -5.09
C TYR A 185 5.46 0.79 -6.28
N THR A 186 6.00 -0.38 -6.59
CA THR A 186 5.64 -1.18 -7.77
C THR A 186 4.16 -1.53 -7.83
N SER A 187 3.56 -1.99 -6.72
CA SER A 187 2.13 -2.34 -6.67
C SER A 187 1.22 -1.15 -6.95
N LEU A 188 1.59 0.06 -6.48
CA LEU A 188 0.85 1.28 -6.77
C LEU A 188 0.98 1.68 -8.24
N VAL A 189 2.17 1.52 -8.83
CA VAL A 189 2.37 1.76 -10.27
C VAL A 189 1.57 0.77 -11.11
N GLU A 190 1.55 -0.51 -10.76
CA GLU A 190 0.74 -1.53 -11.43
C GLU A 190 -0.74 -1.17 -11.39
N TYR A 191 -1.26 -0.88 -10.20
CA TYR A 191 -2.65 -0.44 -10.01
C TYR A 191 -3.01 0.77 -10.87
N ILE A 192 -2.19 1.83 -10.83
CA ILE A 192 -2.42 3.05 -11.62
C ILE A 192 -2.41 2.74 -13.13
N CYS A 193 -1.55 1.81 -13.57
CA CYS A 193 -1.46 1.43 -14.97
C CYS A 193 -2.65 0.58 -15.44
N GLU A 194 -3.21 -0.26 -14.57
CA GLU A 194 -4.36 -1.13 -14.88
C GLU A 194 -5.67 -0.34 -14.98
N GLU A 195 -5.90 0.58 -14.04
CA GLU A 195 -7.11 1.40 -13.99
C GLU A 195 -7.11 2.51 -15.06
N ASN A 196 -5.95 2.82 -15.66
CA ASN A 196 -5.77 3.82 -16.72
C ASN A 196 -6.35 5.21 -16.38
N VAL A 197 -6.44 5.50 -15.08
CA VAL A 197 -6.95 6.77 -14.52
C VAL A 197 -5.95 7.90 -14.67
N ILE A 198 -4.64 7.60 -14.58
CA ILE A 198 -3.57 8.58 -14.68
C ILE A 198 -2.80 8.36 -15.97
N ASN A 199 -2.54 9.43 -16.71
CA ASN A 199 -1.70 9.38 -17.88
C ASN A 199 -0.25 9.01 -17.49
N MET A 200 0.18 7.80 -17.82
CA MET A 200 1.54 7.28 -17.61
C MET A 200 2.66 8.11 -18.26
N ASN A 201 2.31 8.93 -19.25
CA ASN A 201 3.20 9.84 -19.94
C ASN A 201 3.06 11.28 -19.45
N THR A 202 2.48 11.47 -18.27
CA THR A 202 2.45 12.77 -17.60
C THR A 202 3.86 13.32 -17.45
N ARG A 203 4.01 14.64 -17.59
CA ARG A 203 5.31 15.29 -17.67
C ARG A 203 5.45 16.37 -16.63
N ASP A 204 6.56 16.34 -15.91
CA ASP A 204 6.88 17.39 -14.96
C ASP A 204 7.32 18.71 -15.62
N SER A 205 7.58 19.75 -14.82
CA SER A 205 8.04 21.01 -15.38
C SER A 205 9.45 20.97 -15.97
N GLU A 206 10.25 19.96 -15.68
CA GLU A 206 11.50 19.63 -16.37
C GLU A 206 11.29 18.67 -17.56
N GLY A 207 10.05 18.27 -17.83
CA GLY A 207 9.67 17.36 -18.89
C GLY A 207 10.02 15.89 -18.59
N TRP A 208 10.29 15.54 -17.34
CA TRP A 208 10.43 14.16 -16.91
C TRP A 208 9.09 13.47 -16.93
N THR A 209 9.13 12.17 -17.17
CA THR A 209 7.98 11.28 -17.02
C THR A 209 8.24 10.35 -15.84
N PRO A 210 7.23 9.64 -15.33
CA PRO A 210 7.44 8.59 -14.33
C PRO A 210 8.50 7.58 -14.76
N LEU A 211 8.55 7.27 -16.05
CA LEU A 211 9.57 6.39 -16.63
C LEU A 211 11.00 6.96 -16.53
N HIS A 212 11.17 8.27 -16.72
CA HIS A 212 12.47 8.92 -16.49
C HIS A 212 12.88 8.85 -15.03
N VAL A 213 11.95 9.09 -14.12
CA VAL A 213 12.19 9.07 -12.68
C VAL A 213 12.58 7.65 -12.23
N ALA A 214 11.79 6.64 -12.59
CA ALA A 214 12.10 5.24 -12.30
C ALA A 214 13.48 4.84 -12.84
N SER A 215 13.81 5.27 -14.07
CA SER A 215 15.09 4.99 -14.69
C SER A 215 16.26 5.66 -13.95
N TYR A 216 16.09 6.91 -13.52
CA TYR A 216 17.11 7.66 -12.78
C TYR A 216 17.39 7.07 -11.40
N TRP A 217 16.33 6.67 -10.69
CA TRP A 217 16.42 6.06 -9.37
C TRP A 217 16.67 4.54 -9.41
N ARG A 218 16.83 3.97 -10.62
CA ARG A 218 17.15 2.56 -10.86
C ARG A 218 16.06 1.58 -10.40
N GLN A 219 14.81 2.03 -10.39
CA GLN A 219 13.64 1.23 -10.08
C GLN A 219 13.27 0.34 -11.27
N THR A 220 14.01 -0.77 -11.40
CA THR A 220 13.96 -1.63 -12.61
C THR A 220 12.58 -2.25 -12.82
N ASP A 221 11.92 -2.70 -11.75
CA ASP A 221 10.60 -3.32 -11.85
C ASP A 221 9.54 -2.31 -12.31
N ILE A 222 9.57 -1.10 -11.76
CA ILE A 222 8.70 0.00 -12.21
C ILE A 222 8.96 0.39 -13.66
N VAL A 223 10.23 0.43 -14.09
CA VAL A 223 10.56 0.69 -15.50
C VAL A 223 9.90 -0.37 -16.40
N VAL A 224 9.98 -1.64 -16.02
CA VAL A 224 9.34 -2.73 -16.77
C VAL A 224 7.82 -2.57 -16.77
N THR A 225 7.21 -2.29 -15.62
CA THR A 225 5.76 -2.10 -15.49
C THR A 225 5.25 -0.92 -16.32
N LEU A 226 5.92 0.23 -16.27
CA LEU A 226 5.53 1.39 -17.08
C LEU A 226 5.64 1.09 -18.58
N LEU A 227 6.71 0.41 -19.00
CA LEU A 227 6.90 0.04 -20.41
C LEU A 227 5.89 -0.99 -20.90
N SER A 228 5.54 -1.99 -20.07
CA SER A 228 4.55 -3.01 -20.44
C SER A 228 3.15 -2.43 -20.63
N HIS A 229 2.84 -1.33 -19.93
CA HIS A 229 1.57 -0.62 -20.04
C HIS A 229 1.58 0.51 -21.08
N GLY A 230 2.69 0.71 -21.80
CA GLY A 230 2.75 1.62 -22.94
C GLY A 230 3.30 3.01 -22.65
N ALA A 231 4.09 3.18 -21.58
CA ALA A 231 4.84 4.41 -21.35
C ALA A 231 5.80 4.66 -22.53
N ASP A 232 5.78 5.88 -23.06
CA ASP A 232 6.57 6.26 -24.22
C ASP A 232 8.00 6.58 -23.79
N VAL A 233 8.91 5.67 -24.17
CA VAL A 233 10.35 5.76 -23.92
C VAL A 233 11.04 6.90 -24.69
N ASN A 234 10.41 7.43 -25.74
CA ASN A 234 11.01 8.44 -26.60
C ASN A 234 10.74 9.86 -26.14
N LEU A 235 9.91 10.03 -25.12
CA LEU A 235 9.69 11.33 -24.51
C LEU A 235 11.02 11.84 -23.96
N THR A 236 11.38 13.08 -24.29
CA THR A 236 12.64 13.68 -23.88
C THR A 236 12.42 14.70 -22.78
N THR A 237 13.37 14.88 -21.87
CA THR A 237 13.32 15.96 -20.87
C THR A 237 13.70 17.31 -21.51
N LYS A 238 13.34 18.42 -20.87
CA LYS A 238 13.70 19.78 -21.33
C LYS A 238 15.21 20.04 -21.28
N LEU A 239 15.98 19.25 -20.52
CA LEU A 239 17.44 19.29 -20.54
C LEU A 239 18.01 18.89 -21.92
N TYR A 240 17.29 18.07 -22.70
CA TYR A 240 17.75 17.61 -24.00
C TYR A 240 17.62 18.67 -25.11
N SER A 241 16.63 19.57 -25.05
CA SER A 241 16.39 20.57 -26.10
C SER A 241 17.43 21.71 -26.13
N LYS A 242 18.20 21.92 -25.05
CA LYS A 242 19.28 22.94 -25.04
C LYS A 242 20.54 22.52 -25.79
N PHE A 243 20.68 21.24 -26.15
CA PHE A 243 21.87 20.71 -26.81
C PHE A 243 21.67 20.42 -28.30
N THR A 244 20.44 20.52 -28.81
CA THR A 244 20.12 20.23 -30.22
C THR A 244 19.89 21.47 -31.08
N ASP A 245 19.86 22.66 -30.48
CA ASP A 245 19.68 23.95 -31.18
C ASP A 245 21.01 24.69 -31.49
N LEU A 246 22.14 23.98 -31.52
CA LEU A 246 23.47 24.47 -31.94
C LEU A 246 23.87 23.85 -33.28
#